data_AF-A0A9N7N1Z2-F1
#
_entry.id   AF-A0A9N7N1Z2-F1
#
_cell.length_a   1.000
_cell.length_b   1.000
_cell.length_c   1.000
_cell.angle_alpha   90.00
_cell.angle_beta   90.00
_cell.angle_gamma   90.00
#
_symmetry.space_group_name_H-M   'P 1'
#
loop_
_entity.id
_entity.type
_entity.pdbx_description
1 polymer ?
#
loop_
_entity_poly.entity_id
_entity_poly.type
_entity_poly.pdbx_seq_one_letter_code
_entity_poly.pdbx_strand_id
1 'polypeptide(L)'
;MCSFCWEGCFTVDFYSASLPSPCALDCCRHYVVHALQKLSFVEQATEQQILVTGIKVVDLLAPYQRGEKIDLFGGAGVGKTVLIMELINNVAKAH
;
A
#
# COMPACT_ATOMS: atom_id res chain seq x y z
N MET A 1 21.09 12.98 5.79
CA MET A 1 20.02 13.99 5.76
C MET A 1 19.53 14.09 4.31
N CYS A 2 18.62 13.21 3.89
CA CYS A 2 18.00 13.26 2.57
C CYS A 2 16.56 13.71 2.79
N SER A 3 16.32 15.02 2.65
CA SER A 3 14.98 15.60 2.77
C SER A 3 14.12 15.16 1.59
N PHE A 4 12.93 14.62 1.91
CA PHE A 4 11.69 14.74 1.15
C PHE A 4 11.83 14.81 -0.39
N CYS A 5 12.01 13.66 -1.03
CA CYS A 5 11.67 13.50 -2.45
C CYS A 5 10.35 12.71 -2.51
N TRP A 6 9.25 13.36 -2.11
CA TRP A 6 7.92 12.71 -1.96
C TRP A 6 7.04 12.81 -3.23
N GLU A 7 7.49 13.52 -4.27
CA GLU A 7 6.62 13.88 -5.41
C GLU A 7 6.57 12.87 -6.58
N GLY A 8 7.22 11.71 -6.51
CA GLY A 8 7.17 10.77 -7.65
C GLY A 8 7.66 9.36 -7.45
N CYS A 9 8.08 8.96 -6.24
CA CYS A 9 8.71 7.67 -6.01
C CYS A 9 7.69 6.54 -5.71
N PHE A 10 6.71 6.34 -6.60
CA PHE A 10 5.84 5.15 -6.58
C PHE A 10 5.93 4.32 -7.86
N THR A 11 6.59 4.85 -8.88
CA THR A 11 6.68 4.21 -10.20
C THR A 11 7.91 3.32 -10.24
N VAL A 12 7.79 2.11 -9.70
CA VAL A 12 8.66 0.99 -10.09
C VAL A 12 7.94 0.20 -11.17
N ASP A 13 8.55 0.11 -12.35
CA ASP A 13 8.00 -0.71 -13.40
C ASP A 13 8.12 -2.20 -13.04
N PHE A 14 7.32 -3.06 -13.67
CA PHE A 14 7.35 -4.52 -13.46
C PHE A 14 8.77 -5.12 -13.61
N TYR A 15 9.60 -4.47 -14.45
CA TYR A 15 10.99 -4.85 -14.68
C TYR A 15 12.00 -4.21 -13.71
N SER A 16 11.54 -3.57 -12.63
CA SER A 16 12.37 -2.83 -11.67
C SER A 16 13.21 -1.71 -12.29
N ALA A 17 12.86 -1.24 -13.49
CA ALA A 17 13.48 -0.08 -14.11
C ALA A 17 12.88 1.20 -13.52
N SER A 18 13.72 2.09 -13.01
CA SER A 18 13.31 3.45 -12.66
C SER A 18 13.21 4.30 -13.93
N LEU A 19 12.04 4.91 -14.19
CA LEU A 19 11.94 6.03 -15.14
C LEU A 19 12.90 7.17 -14.71
N PRO A 20 13.42 7.98 -15.65
CA PRO A 20 14.56 8.87 -15.40
C PRO A 20 14.18 9.98 -14.40
N SER A 21 14.48 9.74 -13.13
CA SER A 21 14.36 10.69 -12.03
C SER A 21 15.61 10.60 -11.16
N PRO A 22 16.01 11.69 -10.47
CA PRO A 22 17.40 11.92 -10.05
C PRO A 22 17.87 11.16 -8.80
N CYS A 23 17.04 10.27 -8.25
CA CYS A 23 17.35 9.52 -7.03
C CYS A 23 17.50 8.03 -7.36
N ALA A 24 18.75 7.56 -7.45
CA ALA A 24 19.05 6.14 -7.55
C ALA A 24 18.51 5.42 -6.29
N LEU A 25 17.64 4.42 -6.49
CA LEU A 25 17.11 3.58 -5.42
C LEU A 25 18.27 2.85 -4.71
N ASP A 26 18.39 3.05 -3.39
CA ASP A 26 19.20 2.20 -2.51
C ASP A 26 18.55 0.80 -2.45
N CYS A 27 18.86 -0.05 -3.42
CA CYS A 27 18.24 -1.37 -3.54
C CYS A 27 18.97 -2.38 -2.62
N CYS A 28 18.60 -2.42 -1.34
CA CYS A 28 19.23 -3.32 -0.37
C CYS A 28 18.85 -4.81 -0.53
N ARG A 29 17.82 -5.16 -1.31
CA ARG A 29 17.48 -6.57 -1.64
C ARG A 29 16.65 -6.70 -2.91
N HIS A 30 17.07 -7.60 -3.80
CA HIS A 30 16.25 -8.09 -4.91
C HIS A 30 15.50 -9.36 -4.49
N TYR A 31 14.18 -9.36 -4.67
CA TYR A 31 13.31 -10.52 -4.49
C TYR A 31 12.77 -10.98 -5.85
N VAL A 32 12.65 -12.29 -6.03
CA VAL A 32 12.06 -12.88 -7.25
C VAL A 32 10.54 -12.75 -7.19
N VAL A 33 9.94 -12.12 -8.20
CA VAL A 33 8.48 -11.88 -8.28
C VAL A 33 7.68 -13.20 -8.32
N HIS A 34 8.25 -14.25 -8.89
CA HIS A 34 7.69 -15.60 -8.90
C HIS A 34 8.20 -16.43 -7.71
N ALA A 35 7.80 -16.06 -6.49
CA ALA A 35 7.99 -16.92 -5.33
C ALA A 35 6.90 -18.01 -5.34
N LEU A 36 7.23 -19.22 -5.80
CA LEU A 36 6.28 -20.36 -5.87
C LEU A 36 5.84 -20.90 -4.51
N GLN A 37 6.39 -20.37 -3.42
CA GLN A 37 6.08 -20.80 -2.07
C GLN A 37 5.03 -19.87 -1.46
N LYS A 38 3.76 -20.28 -1.55
CA LYS A 38 2.69 -19.69 -0.76
C LYS A 38 2.96 -20.00 0.72
N LEU A 39 2.64 -19.04 1.60
CA LEU A 39 2.82 -19.17 3.05
C LEU A 39 2.19 -20.48 3.56
N SER A 40 2.94 -21.24 4.37
CA SER A 40 2.49 -22.52 4.91
C SER A 40 1.32 -22.31 5.88
N PHE A 41 0.44 -23.30 6.03
CA PHE A 41 -0.75 -23.18 6.89
C PHE A 41 -0.42 -22.80 8.34
N VAL A 42 0.79 -23.17 8.81
CA VAL A 42 1.28 -22.90 10.18
C VAL A 42 1.70 -21.44 10.38
N GLU A 43 2.11 -20.75 9.31
CA GLU A 43 2.58 -19.35 9.38
C GLU A 43 1.48 -18.32 9.07
N GLN A 44 0.28 -18.77 8.73
CA GLN A 44 -0.85 -17.88 8.48
C GLN A 44 -1.35 -17.28 9.80
N ALA A 45 -1.24 -15.96 9.93
CA ALA A 45 -1.82 -15.24 11.06
C ALA A 45 -3.35 -15.31 11.01
N THR A 46 -3.97 -15.77 12.09
CA THR A 46 -5.44 -15.82 12.26
C THR A 46 -6.00 -14.60 13.00
N GLU A 47 -5.14 -13.69 13.46
CA GLU A 47 -5.54 -12.50 14.18
C GLU A 47 -6.15 -11.46 13.25
N GLN A 48 -7.43 -11.17 13.45
CA GLN A 48 -8.12 -10.08 12.78
C GLN A 48 -7.87 -8.78 13.56
N GLN A 49 -6.93 -7.98 13.08
CA GLN A 49 -6.67 -6.64 13.63
C GLN A 49 -7.35 -5.59 12.75
N ILE A 50 -8.13 -4.69 13.37
CA ILE A 50 -8.78 -3.58 12.68
C ILE A 50 -7.76 -2.46 12.45
N LEU A 51 -7.65 -2.00 11.20
CA LEU A 51 -6.84 -0.85 10.82
C LEU A 51 -7.70 0.42 10.87
N VAL A 52 -7.40 1.30 11.83
CA VAL A 52 -8.05 2.61 11.94
C VAL A 52 -7.55 3.52 10.81
N THR A 53 -8.44 3.82 9.86
CA THR A 53 -8.08 4.56 8.63
C THR A 53 -8.12 6.08 8.76
N GLY A 54 -8.74 6.61 9.82
CA GLY A 54 -9.01 8.04 9.98
C GLY A 54 -10.18 8.57 9.14
N ILE A 55 -10.75 7.76 8.25
CA ILE A 55 -11.93 8.13 7.46
C ILE A 55 -13.18 7.64 8.20
N LYS A 56 -13.85 8.53 8.93
CA LYS A 56 -15.01 8.19 9.79
C LYS A 56 -16.10 7.40 9.05
N VAL A 57 -16.35 7.71 7.78
CA VAL A 57 -17.36 7.03 6.97
C VAL A 57 -16.98 5.57 6.70
N VAL A 58 -15.69 5.30 6.43
CA VAL A 58 -15.20 3.95 6.15
C VAL A 58 -15.09 3.15 7.45
N ASP A 59 -14.58 3.77 8.51
CA ASP A 59 -14.40 3.12 9.82
C ASP A 59 -15.73 2.67 10.45
N LEU A 60 -16.81 3.43 10.24
CA LEU A 60 -18.15 3.09 10.76
C LEU A 60 -18.90 2.08 9.89
N LEU A 61 -18.73 2.11 8.57
CA LEU A 61 -19.52 1.27 7.64
C LEU A 61 -18.82 -0.05 7.27
N ALA A 62 -17.50 -0.03 7.11
CA ALA A 62 -16.71 -1.16 6.66
C ALA A 62 -15.28 -1.06 7.24
N PRO A 63 -15.08 -1.44 8.51
CA PRO A 63 -13.76 -1.39 9.13
C PRO A 63 -12.77 -2.30 8.38
N TYR A 64 -11.60 -1.76 8.05
CA TYR A 64 -10.58 -2.51 7.30
C TYR A 64 -9.82 -3.46 8.20
N GLN A 65 -9.68 -4.72 7.78
CA GLN A 65 -8.84 -5.70 8.47
C GLN A 65 -7.43 -5.70 7.89
N ARG A 66 -6.41 -5.80 8.75
CA ARG A 66 -5.03 -5.95 8.31
C ARG A 66 -4.84 -7.27 7.56
N GLY A 67 -4.28 -7.20 6.35
CA GLY A 67 -3.96 -8.37 5.53
C GLY A 67 -5.13 -8.91 4.69
N GLU A 68 -6.29 -8.26 4.72
CA GLU A 68 -7.42 -8.61 3.87
C GLU A 68 -7.29 -7.96 2.48
N LYS A 69 -7.83 -8.63 1.46
CA LYS A 69 -7.96 -8.05 0.12
C LYS A 69 -9.22 -7.21 0.08
N ILE A 70 -9.06 -5.92 -0.20
CA ILE A 70 -10.16 -4.97 -0.22
C ILE A 70 -10.38 -4.50 -1.66
N ASP A 71 -11.63 -4.58 -2.11
CA ASP A 71 -12.04 -4.13 -3.44
C ASP A 71 -12.86 -2.83 -3.33
N LEU A 72 -12.39 -1.76 -3.98
CA LEU A 72 -13.13 -0.50 -4.09
C LEU A 72 -13.98 -0.51 -5.37
N PHE A 73 -15.27 -0.81 -5.23
CA PHE A 73 -16.22 -0.75 -6.34
C PHE A 73 -16.78 0.67 -6.57
N GLY A 74 -16.99 1.05 -7.83
CA GLY A 74 -17.75 2.26 -8.20
C GLY A 74 -17.44 2.76 -9.62
N GLY A 75 -18.16 3.77 -10.12
CA GLY A 75 -17.95 4.41 -11.42
C GLY A 75 -16.86 5.49 -11.47
N ALA A 76 -16.79 6.28 -12.55
CA ALA A 76 -15.91 7.44 -12.64
C ALA A 76 -16.43 8.60 -11.74
N GLY A 77 -15.53 9.40 -11.15
CA GLY A 77 -15.89 10.60 -10.38
C GLY A 77 -16.35 10.37 -8.93
N VAL A 78 -16.46 9.13 -8.46
CA VAL A 78 -16.84 8.81 -7.05
C VAL A 78 -15.69 8.98 -6.04
N GLY A 79 -14.55 9.55 -6.45
CA GLY A 79 -13.45 9.83 -5.54
C GLY A 79 -12.60 8.63 -5.10
N LYS A 80 -12.65 7.47 -5.79
CA LYS A 80 -11.83 6.28 -5.46
C LYS A 80 -10.34 6.60 -5.31
N THR A 81 -9.78 7.36 -6.25
CA THR A 81 -8.36 7.75 -6.20
C THR A 81 -8.06 8.66 -5.00
N VAL A 82 -8.96 9.58 -4.67
CA VAL A 82 -8.82 10.47 -3.51
C VAL A 82 -8.86 9.68 -2.20
N LEU A 83 -9.73 8.66 -2.11
CA LEU A 83 -9.76 7.76 -0.96
C LEU A 83 -8.46 6.96 -0.83
N ILE A 84 -7.91 6.43 -1.93
CA ILE A 84 -6.64 5.69 -1.90
C ILE A 84 -5.48 6.59 -1.45
N MET A 85 -5.40 7.81 -2.01
CA MET A 85 -4.37 8.78 -1.63
C MET A 85 -4.47 9.17 -0.15
N GLU A 86 -5.69 9.39 0.34
CA GLU A 86 -5.92 9.76 1.73
C GLU A 86 -5.65 8.60 2.70
N LEU A 87 -5.95 7.36 2.30
CA LEU A 87 -5.59 6.17 3.08
C LEU A 87 -4.07 6.04 3.26
N ILE A 88 -3.28 6.24 2.19
CA ILE A 88 -1.82 6.18 2.28
C ILE A 88 -1.29 7.28 3.21
N ASN A 89 -1.82 8.49 3.07
CA ASN A 89 -1.45 9.64 3.90
C ASN A 89 -1.73 9.41 5.39
N ASN A 90 -2.89 8.82 5.73
CA ASN A 90 -3.24 8.55 7.12
C ASN A 90 -2.45 7.38 7.72
N VAL A 91 -2.21 6.30 6.96
CA VAL A 91 -1.38 5.17 7.42
C VAL A 91 0.07 5.59 7.65
N ALA A 92 0.63 6.42 6.77
CA ALA A 92 2.01 6.92 6.91
C ALA A 92 2.20 7.93 8.07
N LYS A 93 1.11 8.53 8.57
CA LYS A 93 1.13 9.49 9.69
C LYS A 93 0.77 8.88 11.03
N ALA A 94 -0.10 7.86 11.03
CA ALA A 94 -0.60 7.22 12.25
C ALA A 94 0.37 6.17 12.82
N HIS A 95 1.38 5.75 12.03
CA HIS A 95 2.40 4.77 12.41
C HIS A 95 3.81 5.31 12.17
#